data_AF-A0A9D8DAF3-F1
#
_entry.id   AF-A0A9D8DAF3-F1
#
_cell.length_a   1.000
_cell.length_b   1.000
_cell.length_c   1.000
_cell.angle_alpha   90.00
_cell.angle_beta   90.00
_cell.angle_gamma   90.00
#
_symmetry.space_group_name_H-M   'P 1'
#
loop_
_entity.id
_entity.type
_entity.pdbx_description
1 polymer ?
#
loop_
_entity_poly.entity_id
_entity_poly.type
_entity_poly.pdbx_seq_one_letter_code
_entity_poly.pdbx_strand_id
1 'polypeptide(L)'
;MPNRLADEASLYLRQHAGNPVDWWPWGEEAFVDACERDVPILLSVGYSSCHWCHVMAHESFEDRTTAWLMNSEFTPVKVDREERPDVDALYMQATLAMTGQGGWPMTVFLTPAGEPFYAGTYYPPEPRHGMPSFIQVLEGVAEAWRERRGQVMKQAGMLTRGMREQSALAAEAPPPGHDDVAEAVRT
;
A
#
# COMPACT_ATOMS: atom_id res chain seq x y z
N MET A 1 23.02 3.48 -8.48
CA MET A 1 22.36 4.45 -9.36
C MET A 1 21.03 4.78 -8.73
N PRO A 2 20.54 6.02 -8.81
CA PRO A 2 19.22 6.33 -8.30
C PRO A 2 18.14 5.60 -9.13
N ASN A 3 17.04 5.22 -8.48
CA ASN A 3 15.86 4.65 -9.16
C ASN A 3 14.99 5.76 -9.78
N ARG A 4 13.84 5.38 -10.33
CA ARG A 4 12.91 6.27 -11.07
C ARG A 4 12.40 7.45 -10.25
N LEU A 5 12.41 7.36 -8.92
CA LEU A 5 11.93 8.44 -8.04
C LEU A 5 12.83 9.68 -8.04
N ALA A 6 14.02 9.65 -8.65
CA ALA A 6 14.94 10.79 -8.69
C ALA A 6 14.37 12.02 -9.40
N ASP A 7 13.46 11.80 -10.36
CA ASP A 7 12.89 12.85 -11.20
C ASP A 7 11.50 13.32 -10.71
N GLU A 8 11.02 12.77 -9.59
CA GLU A 8 9.72 13.13 -9.01
C GLU A 8 9.72 14.53 -8.39
N ALA A 9 8.58 15.21 -8.47
CA ALA A 9 8.40 16.53 -7.87
C ALA A 9 8.48 16.44 -6.33
N SER A 10 7.82 15.43 -5.75
CA SER A 10 7.79 15.16 -4.31
C SER A 10 9.20 15.07 -3.73
N LEU A 11 9.46 15.86 -2.69
CA LEU A 11 10.66 15.73 -1.89
C LEU A 11 10.66 14.42 -1.09
N TYR A 12 9.50 13.92 -0.68
CA TYR A 12 9.37 12.66 0.02
C TYR A 12 9.74 11.48 -0.89
N LEU A 13 9.25 11.44 -2.14
CA LEU A 13 9.63 10.38 -3.09
C LEU A 13 11.13 10.41 -3.40
N ARG A 14 11.70 11.59 -3.65
CA ARG A 14 13.13 11.74 -3.93
C ARG A 14 14.04 11.28 -2.78
N GLN A 15 13.57 11.30 -1.53
CA GLN A 15 14.33 10.73 -0.40
C GLN A 15 14.57 9.22 -0.57
N HIS A 16 13.68 8.51 -1.27
CA HIS A 16 13.80 7.08 -1.55
C HIS A 16 14.52 6.76 -2.86
N ALA A 17 14.96 7.76 -3.63
CA ALA A 17 15.62 7.55 -4.91
C ALA A 17 16.95 6.80 -4.80
N GLY A 18 17.61 6.89 -3.64
CA GLY A 18 18.88 6.19 -3.35
C GLY A 18 18.72 4.77 -2.81
N ASN A 19 17.49 4.32 -2.53
CA ASN A 19 17.26 3.00 -1.94
C ASN A 19 17.60 1.89 -2.95
N PRO A 20 18.08 0.72 -2.49
CA PRO A 20 18.31 -0.45 -3.34
C PRO A 20 17.02 -1.03 -3.93
N VAL A 21 15.85 -0.71 -3.37
CA VAL A 21 14.55 -1.04 -3.97
C VAL A 21 14.38 -0.24 -5.26
N ASP A 22 14.00 -0.91 -6.34
CA ASP A 22 13.76 -0.31 -7.65
C ASP A 22 12.36 0.30 -7.72
N TRP A 23 12.15 1.35 -6.93
CA TRP A 23 10.85 1.99 -6.80
C TRP A 23 10.34 2.56 -8.11
N TRP A 24 9.05 2.33 -8.35
CA TRP A 24 8.24 3.04 -9.32
C TRP A 24 7.42 4.14 -8.65
N PRO A 25 7.22 5.30 -9.29
CA PRO A 25 6.14 6.20 -8.91
C PRO A 25 4.80 5.57 -9.27
N TRP A 26 3.72 6.07 -8.67
CA TRP A 26 2.38 5.64 -9.06
C TRP A 26 2.03 6.15 -10.47
N GLY A 27 1.86 5.23 -11.41
CA GLY A 27 1.50 5.53 -12.78
C GLY A 27 1.33 4.26 -13.61
N GLU A 28 0.80 4.42 -14.82
CA GLU A 28 0.48 3.31 -15.74
C GLU A 28 1.67 2.36 -15.97
N GLU A 29 2.89 2.91 -16.07
CA GLU A 29 4.11 2.14 -16.32
C GLU A 29 4.37 1.07 -15.24
N ALA A 30 4.05 1.36 -13.98
CA ALA A 30 4.20 0.40 -12.88
C ALA A 30 3.21 -0.77 -13.01
N PHE A 31 1.99 -0.49 -13.48
CA PHE A 31 0.98 -1.53 -13.71
C PHE A 31 1.33 -2.38 -14.94
N VAL A 32 1.88 -1.75 -15.98
CA VAL A 32 2.38 -2.46 -17.16
C VAL A 32 3.52 -3.39 -16.76
N ASP A 33 4.51 -2.92 -15.98
CA ASP A 33 5.60 -3.77 -15.46
C ASP A 33 5.06 -4.97 -14.66
N ALA A 34 4.11 -4.73 -13.74
CA ALA A 34 3.48 -5.79 -12.95
C ALA A 34 2.75 -6.82 -13.82
N CYS A 35 2.06 -6.36 -14.87
CA CYS A 35 1.38 -7.22 -15.83
C CYS A 35 2.36 -8.05 -16.66
N GLU A 36 3.40 -7.43 -17.20
CA GLU A 36 4.39 -8.10 -18.08
C GLU A 36 5.22 -9.13 -17.31
N ARG A 37 5.53 -8.85 -16.05
CA ARG A 37 6.27 -9.75 -15.17
C ARG A 37 5.38 -10.79 -14.47
N ASP A 38 4.05 -10.64 -14.54
CA ASP A 38 3.05 -11.38 -13.77
C ASP A 38 3.38 -11.47 -12.27
N VAL A 39 3.71 -10.32 -11.68
CA VAL A 39 3.99 -10.18 -10.24
C VAL A 39 2.99 -9.21 -9.60
N PRO A 40 2.71 -9.32 -8.28
CA PRO A 40 1.89 -8.34 -7.59
C PRO A 40 2.57 -6.96 -7.55
N ILE A 41 1.77 -5.93 -7.34
CA ILE A 41 2.26 -4.61 -6.98
C ILE A 41 2.40 -4.55 -5.46
N LEU A 42 3.55 -4.08 -4.97
CA LEU A 42 3.74 -3.71 -3.57
C LEU A 42 3.62 -2.20 -3.48
N LEU A 43 2.48 -1.71 -2.98
CA LEU A 43 2.20 -0.30 -2.79
C LEU A 43 2.64 0.14 -1.39
N SER A 44 3.56 1.11 -1.31
CA SER A 44 3.97 1.75 -0.06
C SER A 44 3.60 3.24 -0.07
N VAL A 45 2.57 3.61 0.69
CA VAL A 45 2.13 4.99 0.85
C VAL A 45 2.70 5.60 2.14
N GLY A 46 3.24 6.81 2.05
CA GLY A 46 3.71 7.58 3.19
C GLY A 46 3.72 9.08 2.89
N TYR A 47 4.34 9.87 3.77
CA TYR A 47 4.47 11.31 3.63
C TYR A 47 5.67 11.82 4.44
N SER A 48 6.10 13.06 4.17
CA SER A 48 7.37 13.64 4.64
C SER A 48 7.53 13.66 6.17
N SER A 49 6.46 13.91 6.94
CA SER A 49 6.47 14.02 8.40
C SER A 49 6.10 12.73 9.15
N CYS A 50 5.94 11.61 8.43
CA CYS A 50 5.57 10.32 9.00
C CYS A 50 6.78 9.63 9.67
N HIS A 51 6.80 9.58 11.01
CA HIS A 51 7.89 8.93 11.76
C HIS A 51 8.11 7.46 11.36
N TRP A 52 7.05 6.65 11.37
CA TRP A 52 7.16 5.21 11.07
C TRP A 52 7.51 4.93 9.61
N CYS A 53 7.23 5.86 8.69
CA CYS A 53 7.63 5.73 7.30
C CYS A 53 9.16 5.82 7.17
N HIS A 54 9.79 6.74 7.91
CA HIS A 54 11.25 6.85 8.00
C HIS A 54 11.87 5.63 8.68
N VAL A 55 11.26 5.15 9.77
CA VAL A 55 11.72 3.94 10.47
C VAL A 55 11.71 2.72 9.52
N MET A 56 10.59 2.46 8.84
CA MET A 56 10.50 1.33 7.91
C MET A 56 11.44 1.49 6.72
N ALA A 57 11.66 2.72 6.24
CA ALA A 57 12.61 2.95 5.17
C ALA A 57 14.04 2.56 5.57
N HIS A 58 14.47 3.01 6.74
CA HIS A 58 15.81 2.70 7.25
C HIS A 58 15.97 1.21 7.61
N GLU A 59 14.96 0.61 8.25
CA GLU A 59 15.03 -0.77 8.71
C GLU A 59 14.82 -1.80 7.60
N SER A 60 14.18 -1.44 6.48
CA SER A 60 13.77 -2.40 5.45
C SER A 60 14.10 -1.95 4.04
N PHE A 61 13.73 -0.74 3.61
CA PHE A 61 13.90 -0.33 2.22
C PHE A 61 15.36 -0.02 1.84
N GLU A 62 16.22 0.24 2.83
CA GLU A 62 17.67 0.41 2.66
C GLU A 62 18.44 -0.92 2.73
N ASP A 63 17.82 -1.98 3.25
CA ASP A 63 18.44 -3.31 3.33
C ASP A 63 18.45 -4.00 1.96
N ARG A 64 19.62 -4.53 1.57
CA ARG A 64 19.82 -5.14 0.26
C ARG A 64 19.11 -6.47 0.10
N THR A 65 18.93 -7.23 1.17
CA THR A 65 18.27 -8.54 1.12
C THR A 65 16.77 -8.34 0.89
N THR A 66 16.18 -7.45 1.68
CA THR A 66 14.79 -7.02 1.55
C THR A 66 14.53 -6.43 0.17
N ALA A 67 15.39 -5.52 -0.29
CA ALA A 67 15.25 -4.91 -1.61
C ALA A 67 15.39 -5.93 -2.75
N TRP A 68 16.30 -6.89 -2.66
CA TRP A 68 16.41 -7.96 -3.65
C TRP A 68 15.11 -8.76 -3.76
N LEU A 69 14.50 -9.10 -2.63
CA LEU A 69 13.23 -9.82 -2.61
C LEU A 69 12.10 -8.96 -3.19
N MET A 70 12.00 -7.69 -2.78
CA MET A 70 11.02 -6.75 -3.33
C MET A 70 11.14 -6.62 -4.85
N ASN A 71 12.35 -6.42 -5.35
CA ASN A 71 12.60 -6.21 -6.78
C ASN A 71 12.34 -7.49 -7.59
N SER A 72 12.60 -8.67 -7.02
CA SER A 72 12.43 -9.93 -7.74
C SER A 72 10.96 -10.37 -7.81
N GLU A 73 10.21 -10.14 -6.75
CA GLU A 73 8.88 -10.73 -6.56
C GLU A 73 7.73 -9.74 -6.74
N PHE A 74 8.03 -8.45 -6.89
CA PHE A 74 7.01 -7.41 -6.96
C PHE A 74 7.40 -6.31 -7.95
N THR A 75 6.40 -5.51 -8.33
CA THR A 75 6.59 -4.13 -8.79
C THR A 75 6.42 -3.21 -7.58
N PRO A 76 7.50 -2.76 -6.94
CA PRO A 76 7.43 -1.90 -5.76
C PRO A 76 7.08 -0.47 -6.18
N VAL A 77 5.96 0.05 -5.67
CA VAL A 77 5.44 1.39 -5.98
C VAL A 77 5.44 2.25 -4.72
N LYS A 78 6.05 3.44 -4.81
CA LYS A 78 6.09 4.42 -3.73
C LYS A 78 5.10 5.55 -4.02
N VAL A 79 4.30 5.92 -3.03
CA VAL A 79 3.34 7.02 -3.13
C VAL A 79 3.53 8.02 -2.01
N ASP A 80 3.53 9.29 -2.40
CA ASP A 80 3.37 10.41 -1.49
C ASP A 80 1.88 10.71 -1.33
N ARG A 81 1.37 10.54 -0.11
CA ARG A 81 0.00 10.88 0.25
C ARG A 81 -0.32 12.35 0.02
N GLU A 82 0.65 13.24 0.21
CA GLU A 82 0.44 14.69 0.08
C GLU A 82 0.18 15.09 -1.37
N GLU A 83 0.74 14.35 -2.33
CA GLU A 83 0.50 14.53 -3.76
C GLU A 83 -0.68 13.69 -4.29
N ARG A 84 -0.90 12.51 -3.70
CA ARG A 84 -1.95 11.55 -4.12
C ARG A 84 -2.88 11.14 -2.98
N PRO A 85 -3.66 12.10 -2.41
CA PRO A 85 -4.61 11.80 -1.35
C PRO A 85 -5.76 10.88 -1.83
N ASP A 86 -6.02 10.84 -3.14
CA ASP A 86 -6.98 9.94 -3.79
C ASP A 86 -6.56 8.47 -3.65
N VAL A 87 -5.29 8.17 -3.95
CA VAL A 87 -4.71 6.83 -3.84
C VAL A 87 -4.64 6.41 -2.37
N ASP A 88 -4.18 7.33 -1.51
CA ASP A 88 -4.13 7.10 -0.07
C ASP A 88 -5.50 6.72 0.52
N ALA A 89 -6.53 7.52 0.24
CA ALA A 89 -7.87 7.30 0.79
C ALA A 89 -8.44 5.94 0.35
N LEU A 90 -8.29 5.59 -0.94
CA LEU A 90 -8.77 4.33 -1.51
C LEU A 90 -8.13 3.13 -0.79
N TYR A 91 -6.81 3.12 -0.67
CA TYR A 91 -6.11 1.98 -0.10
C TYR A 91 -6.13 1.96 1.44
N MET A 92 -6.38 3.11 2.08
CA MET A 92 -6.65 3.16 3.52
C MET A 92 -7.97 2.48 3.85
N GLN A 93 -9.02 2.67 3.04
CA GLN A 93 -10.28 1.95 3.19
C GLN A 93 -10.07 0.43 3.05
N ALA A 94 -9.29 -0.01 2.06
CA ALA A 94 -8.95 -1.42 1.90
C ALA A 94 -8.19 -1.97 3.12
N THR A 95 -7.21 -1.22 3.63
CA THR A 95 -6.41 -1.60 4.80
C THR A 95 -7.27 -1.74 6.06
N LEU A 96 -8.16 -0.79 6.30
CA LEU A 96 -9.13 -0.84 7.40
C LEU A 96 -10.07 -2.05 7.27
N ALA A 97 -10.59 -2.30 6.07
CA ALA A 97 -11.48 -3.43 5.83
C ALA A 97 -10.78 -4.80 6.04
N MET A 98 -9.50 -4.91 5.69
CA MET A 98 -8.74 -6.16 5.87
C MET A 98 -8.25 -6.37 7.30
N THR A 99 -7.82 -5.30 7.98
CA THR A 99 -7.05 -5.41 9.22
C THR A 99 -7.77 -4.88 10.46
N GLY A 100 -8.88 -4.16 10.27
CA GLY A 100 -9.61 -3.45 11.32
C GLY A 100 -8.92 -2.16 11.81
N GLN A 101 -7.74 -1.84 11.29
CA GLN A 101 -6.94 -0.68 11.67
C GLN A 101 -6.29 -0.04 10.44
N GLY A 102 -5.83 1.20 10.58
CA GLY A 102 -5.19 1.95 9.51
C GLY A 102 -4.04 2.78 10.05
N GLY A 103 -3.22 3.31 9.14
CA GLY A 103 -2.09 4.15 9.50
C GLY A 103 -0.98 4.13 8.45
N TRP A 104 0.06 4.92 8.71
CA TRP A 104 1.23 5.05 7.84
C TRP A 104 2.50 4.56 8.56
N PRO A 105 3.46 3.92 7.85
CA PRO A 105 3.43 3.61 6.43
C PRO A 105 2.31 2.62 6.11
N MET A 106 1.67 2.78 4.96
CA MET A 106 0.62 1.88 4.50
C MET A 106 1.22 0.96 3.45
N THR A 107 1.20 -0.34 3.71
CA THR A 107 1.79 -1.38 2.85
C THR A 107 0.66 -2.26 2.31
N VAL A 108 0.40 -2.18 1.02
CA VAL A 108 -0.71 -2.91 0.38
C VAL A 108 -0.20 -3.70 -0.81
N PHE A 109 -0.64 -4.94 -0.93
CA PHE A 109 -0.33 -5.81 -2.05
C PHE A 109 -1.54 -5.90 -2.97
N LEU A 110 -1.30 -5.55 -4.24
CA LEU A 110 -2.33 -5.45 -5.26
C LEU A 110 -2.09 -6.46 -6.36
N THR A 111 -3.17 -6.90 -7.00
CA THR A 111 -3.05 -7.55 -8.32
C THR A 111 -2.49 -6.56 -9.35
N PRO A 112 -1.98 -7.02 -10.50
CA PRO A 112 -1.61 -6.12 -11.61
C PRO A 112 -2.75 -5.25 -12.13
N ALA A 113 -4.00 -5.56 -11.78
CA ALA A 113 -5.17 -4.74 -12.07
C ALA A 113 -5.47 -3.67 -10.99
N GLY A 114 -4.64 -3.58 -9.94
CA GLY A 114 -4.79 -2.62 -8.85
C GLY A 114 -5.76 -3.05 -7.75
N GLU A 115 -6.24 -4.30 -7.76
CA GLU A 115 -7.18 -4.81 -6.76
C GLU A 115 -6.41 -5.24 -5.48
N PRO A 116 -6.73 -4.69 -4.31
CA PRO A 116 -6.02 -5.02 -3.08
C PRO A 116 -6.41 -6.41 -2.58
N PHE A 117 -5.42 -7.21 -2.17
CA PHE A 117 -5.68 -8.54 -1.61
C PHE A 117 -4.96 -8.83 -0.30
N TYR A 118 -3.93 -8.06 0.06
CA TYR A 118 -3.32 -8.12 1.39
C TYR A 118 -2.87 -6.72 1.81
N ALA A 119 -2.92 -6.40 3.09
CA ALA A 119 -2.57 -5.08 3.59
C ALA A 119 -2.05 -5.14 5.03
N GLY A 120 -1.25 -4.15 5.37
CA GLY A 120 -0.84 -3.82 6.73
C GLY A 120 -0.26 -2.42 6.79
N THR A 121 0.25 -2.07 7.96
CA THR A 121 0.89 -0.77 8.16
C THR A 121 2.42 -0.93 8.16
N TYR A 122 3.02 -0.83 9.33
CA TYR A 122 4.44 -1.07 9.57
C TYR A 122 4.71 -2.57 9.75
N TYR A 123 5.80 -3.05 9.15
CA TYR A 123 6.36 -4.38 9.41
C TYR A 123 7.83 -4.26 9.86
N PRO A 124 8.23 -4.96 10.94
CA PRO A 124 9.59 -4.90 11.46
C PRO A 124 10.58 -5.72 10.63
N PRO A 125 11.89 -5.45 10.71
CA PRO A 125 12.92 -6.25 10.03
C PRO A 125 13.03 -7.67 10.61
N GLU A 126 12.69 -7.86 11.88
CA GLU A 126 12.66 -9.15 12.57
C GLU A 126 11.30 -9.38 13.25
N PRO A 127 10.85 -10.63 13.40
CA PRO A 127 9.55 -10.92 14.02
C PRO A 127 9.53 -10.44 15.48
N ARG A 128 8.51 -9.67 15.86
CA ARG A 128 8.38 -9.15 17.23
C ARG A 128 6.92 -8.91 17.60
N HIS A 129 6.59 -9.11 18.87
CA HIS A 129 5.24 -8.86 19.42
C HIS A 129 4.11 -9.57 18.64
N GLY A 130 4.37 -10.78 18.13
CA GLY A 130 3.41 -11.54 17.32
C GLY A 130 3.23 -11.05 15.88
N MET A 131 3.99 -10.03 15.46
CA MET A 131 4.02 -9.54 14.09
C MET A 131 5.13 -10.26 13.30
N PRO A 132 4.86 -10.73 12.07
CA PRO A 132 5.90 -11.27 11.20
C PRO A 132 6.90 -10.19 10.79
N SER A 133 8.10 -10.59 10.39
CA SER A 133 9.03 -9.65 9.76
C SER A 133 8.55 -9.26 8.36
N PHE A 134 9.05 -8.15 7.84
CA PHE A 134 8.72 -7.72 6.48
C PHE A 134 9.16 -8.76 5.44
N ILE A 135 10.32 -9.40 5.61
CA ILE A 135 10.75 -10.52 4.74
C ILE A 135 9.74 -11.66 4.75
N GLN A 136 9.25 -12.08 5.93
CA GLN A 136 8.26 -13.15 6.03
C GLN A 136 6.94 -12.78 5.33
N VAL A 137 6.54 -11.51 5.41
CA VAL A 137 5.36 -11.01 4.70
C VAL A 137 5.59 -11.06 3.19
N LEU A 138 6.73 -10.57 2.70
CA LEU A 138 7.09 -10.59 1.28
C LEU A 138 7.10 -12.03 0.73
N GLU A 139 7.76 -12.96 1.43
CA GLU A 139 7.83 -14.37 1.04
C GLU A 139 6.43 -15.00 1.02
N GLY A 140 5.63 -14.81 2.06
CA GLY A 140 4.29 -15.38 2.17
C GLY A 140 3.33 -14.86 1.10
N VAL A 141 3.43 -13.57 0.75
CA VAL A 141 2.62 -12.97 -0.33
C VAL A 141 3.08 -13.50 -1.69
N ALA A 142 4.38 -13.54 -1.97
CA ALA A 142 4.92 -14.05 -3.23
C ALA A 142 4.57 -15.52 -3.46
N GLU A 143 4.68 -16.35 -2.41
CA GLU A 143 4.25 -17.75 -2.44
C GLU A 143 2.73 -17.87 -2.69
N ALA A 144 1.91 -17.10 -1.99
CA ALA A 144 0.46 -17.11 -2.19
C ALA A 144 0.08 -16.70 -3.62
N TRP A 145 0.81 -15.76 -4.22
CA TRP A 145 0.61 -15.34 -5.59
C TRP A 145 0.88 -16.48 -6.58
N ARG A 146 2.00 -17.19 -6.43
CA ARG A 146 2.42 -18.28 -7.33
C ARG A 146 1.58 -19.54 -7.14
N GLU A 147 1.33 -19.93 -5.90
CA GLU A 147 0.77 -21.24 -5.58
C GLU A 147 -0.74 -21.22 -5.32
N ARG A 148 -1.27 -20.07 -4.90
CA ARG A 148 -2.67 -19.91 -4.47
C ARG A 148 -3.37 -18.78 -5.22
N ARG A 149 -2.95 -18.49 -6.47
CA ARG A 149 -3.47 -17.39 -7.31
C ARG A 149 -4.99 -17.30 -7.33
N GLY A 150 -5.70 -18.44 -7.47
CA GLY A 150 -7.17 -18.45 -7.47
C GLY A 150 -7.80 -17.93 -6.18
N GLN A 151 -7.18 -18.19 -5.02
CA GLN A 151 -7.63 -17.67 -3.73
C GLN A 151 -7.35 -16.17 -3.62
N VAL A 152 -6.16 -15.74 -4.06
CA VAL A 152 -5.78 -14.32 -4.12
C VAL A 152 -6.79 -13.52 -4.97
N MET A 153 -7.07 -13.96 -6.19
CA MET A 153 -8.01 -13.28 -7.08
C MET A 153 -9.43 -13.25 -6.50
N LYS A 154 -9.86 -14.33 -5.84
CA LYS A 154 -11.17 -14.37 -5.17
C LYS A 154 -11.24 -13.34 -4.03
N GLN A 155 -10.20 -13.26 -3.21
CA GLN A 155 -10.11 -12.30 -2.11
C GLN A 155 -10.10 -10.86 -2.63
N ALA A 156 -9.29 -10.57 -3.65
CA ALA A 156 -9.22 -9.27 -4.28
C ALA A 156 -10.58 -8.81 -4.83
N GLY A 157 -11.27 -9.72 -5.54
CA GLY A 157 -12.59 -9.44 -6.11
C GLY A 157 -13.69 -9.24 -5.06
N MET A 158 -13.68 -10.02 -3.97
CA MET A 158 -14.64 -9.84 -2.87
C MET A 158 -14.46 -8.48 -2.19
N LEU A 159 -13.22 -8.09 -1.89
CA LEU A 159 -12.93 -6.82 -1.24
C LEU A 159 -13.27 -5.63 -2.14
N THR A 160 -12.82 -5.67 -3.40
CA THR A 160 -13.09 -4.62 -4.39
C THR A 160 -14.60 -4.39 -4.58
N ARG A 161 -15.39 -5.47 -4.57
CA ARG A 161 -16.85 -5.38 -4.65
C ARG A 161 -17.43 -4.70 -3.40
N GLY A 162 -17.05 -5.14 -2.20
CA GLY A 162 -17.54 -4.56 -0.95
C GLY A 162 -17.22 -3.06 -0.83
N MET A 163 -16.03 -2.65 -1.25
CA MET A 163 -15.63 -1.23 -1.26
C MET A 163 -16.46 -0.39 -2.24
N ARG A 164 -16.77 -0.93 -3.43
CA ARG A 164 -17.65 -0.26 -4.41
C ARG A 164 -19.07 -0.10 -3.89
N GLU A 165 -19.61 -1.14 -3.23
CA GLU A 165 -20.95 -1.10 -2.63
C GLU A 165 -21.03 -0.06 -1.50
N GLN A 166 -20.04 -0.02 -0.60
CA GLN A 166 -19.97 1.02 0.44
C GLN A 166 -19.85 2.43 -0.14
N SER A 167 -19.05 2.60 -1.18
CA SER A 167 -18.89 3.91 -1.85
C SER A 167 -20.19 4.37 -2.51
N ALA A 168 -20.93 3.45 -3.14
CA ALA A 168 -22.23 3.75 -3.73
C ALA A 168 -23.25 4.16 -2.66
N LEU A 169 -23.32 3.44 -1.54
CA LEU A 169 -24.20 3.78 -0.41
C LEU A 169 -23.87 5.14 0.19
N ALA A 170 -22.57 5.48 0.32
CA ALA A 170 -22.13 6.78 0.82
C ALA A 170 -22.48 7.94 -0.13
N ALA A 171 -22.49 7.69 -1.44
CA ALA A 171 -22.87 8.68 -2.44
C ALA A 171 -24.40 8.93 -2.49
N GLU A 172 -25.21 7.95 -2.08
CA GLU A 172 -26.68 8.06 -2.01
C GLU A 172 -27.19 8.67 -0.70
N ALA A 173 -26.36 8.72 0.34
CA ALA A 173 -26.72 9.34 1.62
C ALA A 173 -26.81 10.88 1.46
N PRO A 174 -27.93 11.52 1.84
CA PRO A 174 -27.99 12.98 1.88
C PRO A 174 -26.94 13.51 2.88
N PRO A 175 -26.31 14.67 2.59
CA PRO A 175 -25.37 15.26 3.53
C PRO A 175 -26.07 15.50 4.88
N PRO A 176 -25.38 15.30 6.02
CA PRO A 176 -25.97 15.53 7.33
C PRO A 176 -26.54 16.94 7.41
N GLY A 177 -27.77 17.03 7.90
CA GLY A 177 -28.47 18.30 8.04
C GLY A 177 -27.79 19.16 9.09
N HIS A 178 -28.01 20.48 9.03
CA HIS A 178 -27.45 21.44 9.99
C HIS A 178 -27.84 21.13 11.45
N ASP A 179 -28.93 20.38 11.66
CA ASP A 179 -29.42 19.95 12.98
C ASP A 179 -28.67 18.71 13.51
N ASP A 180 -28.20 17.80 12.64
CA ASP A 180 -27.46 16.59 13.04
C ASP A 180 -26.09 16.94 13.65
N VAL A 181 -25.47 18.02 13.17
CA VAL A 181 -24.19 18.54 13.68
C VAL A 181 -24.37 19.19 15.06
N ALA A 182 -25.52 19.83 15.29
CA ALA A 182 -25.80 20.52 16.55
C ALA A 182 -26.15 19.56 17.70
N GLU A 183 -26.58 18.34 17.40
CA GLU A 183 -26.85 17.28 18.39
C GLU A 183 -25.56 16.52 18.77
N ALA A 184 -24.70 16.22 17.79
CA ALA A 184 -23.43 15.54 18.02
C ALA A 184 -22.42 16.32 18.88
N VAL A 185 -22.49 17.66 18.88
CA VAL A 185 -21.59 18.52 19.68
C VAL A 185 -22.08 18.71 21.13
N ARG A 186 -23.29 18.22 21.47
CA ARG A 186 -23.87 18.32 22.82
C ARG A 186 -23.72 17.05 23.66
N THR A 187 -23.08 16.01 23.14
CA THR A 187 -22.74 14.78 23.88
C THR A 187 -21.26 14.76 24.23
#